data_AF-A0A0K0PMJ2-F1
#
_entry.id   AF-A0A0K0PMJ2-F1
#
_cell.length_a   1.000
_cell.length_b   1.000
_cell.length_c   1.000
_cell.angle_alpha   90.00
_cell.angle_beta   90.00
_cell.angle_gamma   90.00
#
_symmetry.space_group_name_H-M   'P 1'
#
loop_
_entity.id
_entity.type
_entity.pdbx_description
1 polymer ?
#
loop_
_entity_poly.entity_id
_entity_poly.type
_entity_poly.pdbx_seq_one_letter_code
_entity_poly.pdbx_strand_id
1 'polypeptide(L)'
;GTRDPYVKVYLLPEKKKKHETKVHRKTLNPVFNETFNFKVPYAEMGSKTLVFAVYDFDRFSKHDQIGQVKVPLNSVDLGRVVEEWRDLTSPESDSEKENKLGDICFSLRYVPTAGKLTAVILEAKNLKKMDVGGLSDPYVKLSLMLNGKRIKKKKTTIKKCTLNPYYNESFTFEVPFEQIQKVTMIITVVDYDRIGTSEPIGRVVLGCNSTGTELR
;
A
#
# COMPACT_ATOMS: atom_id res chain seq x y z
N GLY A 1 -23.19 -7.68 24.73
CA GLY A 1 -22.15 -7.88 25.76
C GLY A 1 -21.56 -6.54 26.10
N THR A 2 -21.27 -6.28 27.38
CA THR A 2 -20.57 -5.06 27.80
C THR A 2 -19.09 -5.20 27.45
N ARG A 3 -18.49 -4.16 26.86
CA ARG A 3 -17.05 -4.13 26.53
C ARG A 3 -16.25 -3.48 27.66
N ASP A 4 -14.95 -3.76 27.70
CA ASP A 4 -13.96 -3.18 28.61
C ASP A 4 -12.97 -2.31 27.80
N PRO A 5 -13.39 -1.15 27.25
CA PRO A 5 -12.58 -0.39 26.32
C PRO A 5 -11.35 0.29 26.96
N TYR A 6 -10.27 0.32 26.20
CA TYR A 6 -9.09 1.15 26.47
C TYR A 6 -8.43 1.58 25.15
N VAL A 7 -7.62 2.65 25.19
CA VAL A 7 -7.01 3.23 23.99
C VAL A 7 -5.49 3.15 24.08
N LYS A 8 -4.87 2.63 23.02
CA LYS A 8 -3.43 2.74 22.80
C LYS A 8 -3.13 3.94 21.92
N VAL A 9 -2.23 4.81 22.37
CA VAL A 9 -1.79 6.02 21.67
C VAL A 9 -0.33 5.89 21.30
N TYR A 10 0.00 6.05 20.01
CA TYR A 10 1.38 5.95 19.52
C TYR A 10 1.60 6.75 18.24
N LEU A 11 2.86 7.02 17.91
CA LEU A 11 3.26 7.70 16.68
C LEU A 11 3.78 6.71 15.63
N LEU A 12 3.38 6.88 14.38
CA LEU A 12 4.02 6.24 13.23
C LEU A 12 5.09 7.17 12.64
N PRO A 13 6.21 6.62 12.13
CA PRO A 13 6.49 5.18 11.95
C PRO A 13 6.99 4.46 13.22
N GLU A 14 7.31 5.19 14.29
CA GLU A 14 7.93 4.67 15.51
C GLU A 14 6.95 3.97 16.47
N LYS A 15 6.58 2.72 16.18
CA LYS A 15 5.67 1.94 17.04
C LYS A 15 6.23 1.57 18.43
N LYS A 16 7.48 1.95 18.78
CA LYS A 16 8.13 1.51 20.03
C LYS A 16 7.63 2.25 21.28
N LYS A 17 7.31 3.54 21.17
CA LYS A 17 6.74 4.32 22.28
C LYS A 17 5.21 4.31 22.17
N LYS A 18 4.58 3.59 23.09
CA LYS A 18 3.12 3.49 23.19
C LYS A 18 2.69 3.95 24.57
N HIS A 19 1.62 4.73 24.61
CA HIS A 19 0.89 5.04 25.82
C HIS A 19 -0.44 4.28 25.80
N GLU A 20 -0.96 3.94 26.97
CA GLU A 20 -2.24 3.22 27.09
C GLU A 20 -3.06 3.93 28.17
N THR A 21 -4.36 4.11 27.92
CA THR A 21 -5.31 4.56 28.94
C THR A 21 -5.59 3.45 29.93
N LYS A 22 -6.25 3.81 31.04
CA LYS A 22 -6.89 2.84 31.92
C LYS A 22 -8.00 2.09 31.17
N VAL A 23 -8.23 0.85 31.60
CA VAL A 23 -9.34 0.02 31.13
C VAL A 23 -10.61 0.43 31.87
N HIS A 24 -11.64 0.82 31.12
CA HIS A 24 -12.95 1.12 31.70
C HIS A 24 -13.85 -0.11 31.57
N ARG A 25 -14.24 -0.69 32.71
CA ARG A 25 -15.01 -1.94 32.69
C ARG A 25 -16.48 -1.73 32.37
N LYS A 26 -17.03 -2.63 31.58
CA LYS A 26 -18.45 -2.78 31.26
C LYS A 26 -19.12 -1.51 30.75
N THR A 27 -18.46 -0.76 29.88
CA THR A 27 -19.00 0.47 29.28
C THR A 27 -18.78 0.52 27.78
N LEU A 28 -19.77 1.05 27.06
CA LEU A 28 -19.65 1.36 25.63
C LEU A 28 -19.35 2.84 25.38
N ASN A 29 -19.42 3.67 26.42
CA ASN A 29 -19.16 5.12 26.36
C ASN A 29 -18.14 5.50 27.45
N PRO A 30 -16.88 5.04 27.32
CA PRO A 30 -15.85 5.37 28.29
C PRO A 30 -15.49 6.87 28.22
N VAL A 31 -15.28 7.48 29.39
CA VAL A 31 -14.71 8.82 29.53
C VAL A 31 -13.33 8.67 30.14
N PHE A 32 -12.28 8.81 29.33
CA PHE A 32 -10.89 8.58 29.75
C PHE A 32 -10.28 9.80 30.45
N ASN A 33 -10.38 10.99 29.84
CA ASN A 33 -9.77 12.23 30.34
C ASN A 33 -8.29 12.07 30.76
N GLU A 34 -7.50 11.36 29.96
CA GLU A 34 -6.06 11.14 30.19
C GLU A 34 -5.21 11.95 29.20
N THR A 35 -4.08 12.46 29.66
CA THR A 35 -3.14 13.27 28.85
C THR A 35 -1.81 12.54 28.68
N PHE A 36 -1.34 12.44 27.43
CA PHE A 36 -0.06 11.82 27.09
C PHE A 36 0.86 12.82 26.40
N ASN A 37 2.16 12.75 26.71
CA ASN A 37 3.15 13.69 26.20
C ASN A 37 4.16 12.98 25.29
N PHE A 38 4.20 13.37 24.01
CA PHE A 38 5.18 12.87 23.05
C PHE A 38 6.26 13.92 22.80
N LYS A 39 7.52 13.56 23.06
CA LYS A 39 8.67 14.41 22.68
C LYS A 39 9.02 14.14 21.21
N VAL A 40 8.66 15.06 20.33
CA VAL A 40 8.89 14.98 18.88
C VAL A 40 9.63 16.23 18.41
N PRO A 41 10.79 16.11 17.74
CA PRO A 41 11.44 17.25 17.09
C PRO A 41 10.54 17.85 16.00
N TYR A 42 10.43 19.18 15.96
CA TYR A 42 9.56 19.89 15.00
C TYR A 42 9.85 19.50 13.53
N ALA A 43 11.13 19.32 13.18
CA ALA A 43 11.54 18.91 11.83
C ALA A 43 10.97 17.55 11.38
N GLU A 44 10.66 16.65 12.33
CA GLU A 44 10.08 15.33 12.04
C GLU A 44 8.55 15.32 12.15
N MET A 45 7.95 16.40 12.66
CA MET A 45 6.52 16.43 12.97
C MET A 45 5.67 16.21 11.72
N GLY A 46 6.07 16.81 10.59
CA GLY A 46 5.34 16.72 9.33
C GLY A 46 5.31 15.32 8.68
N SER A 47 6.20 14.41 9.08
CA SER A 47 6.23 13.03 8.57
C SER A 47 5.62 12.01 9.53
N LYS A 48 5.19 12.44 10.73
CA LYS A 48 4.60 11.54 11.73
C LYS A 48 3.08 11.53 11.66
N THR A 49 2.50 10.41 12.08
CA THR A 49 1.05 10.21 12.20
C THR A 49 0.73 9.73 13.60
N LEU A 50 -0.13 10.46 14.31
CA LEU A 50 -0.64 10.06 15.63
C LEU A 50 -1.75 9.03 15.44
N VAL A 51 -1.68 7.93 16.18
CA VAL A 51 -2.64 6.84 16.07
C VAL A 51 -3.29 6.60 17.43
N PHE A 52 -4.61 6.59 17.43
CA PHE A 52 -5.46 6.17 18.54
C PHE A 52 -6.09 4.84 18.16
N ALA A 53 -5.66 3.74 18.79
CA ALA A 53 -6.22 2.41 18.55
C ALA A 53 -7.06 2.01 19.76
N VAL A 54 -8.36 1.80 19.55
CA VAL A 54 -9.32 1.43 20.59
C VAL A 54 -9.41 -0.08 20.65
N TYR A 55 -9.21 -0.65 21.85
CA TYR A 55 -9.26 -2.08 22.11
C TYR A 55 -10.33 -2.40 23.15
N ASP A 56 -10.86 -3.61 23.07
CA ASP A 56 -11.63 -4.28 24.10
C ASP A 56 -10.68 -5.14 24.93
N PHE A 57 -10.65 -4.95 26.25
CA PHE A 57 -9.82 -5.75 27.13
C PHE A 57 -10.50 -7.09 27.45
N ASP A 58 -9.80 -8.19 27.20
CA ASP A 58 -10.25 -9.52 27.58
C ASP A 58 -9.28 -10.16 28.58
N ARG A 59 -9.81 -10.67 29.68
CA ARG A 59 -8.98 -11.29 30.74
C ARG A 59 -8.33 -12.61 30.29
N PHE A 60 -8.97 -13.34 29.38
CA PHE A 60 -8.60 -14.72 29.04
C PHE A 60 -8.35 -14.96 27.56
N SER A 61 -8.46 -13.92 26.72
CA SER A 61 -8.24 -13.99 25.27
C SER A 61 -7.41 -12.81 24.79
N LYS A 62 -7.00 -12.86 23.53
CA LYS A 62 -6.37 -11.71 22.87
C LYS A 62 -7.37 -10.55 22.86
N HIS A 63 -6.89 -9.36 23.18
CA HIS A 63 -7.71 -8.15 23.17
C HIS A 63 -8.14 -7.81 21.75
N ASP A 64 -9.44 -7.59 21.56
CA ASP A 64 -10.02 -7.27 20.27
C ASP A 64 -9.85 -5.80 19.94
N GLN A 65 -9.25 -5.48 18.79
CA GLN A 65 -9.19 -4.09 18.34
C GLN A 65 -10.54 -3.69 17.76
N ILE A 66 -11.22 -2.75 18.41
CA ILE A 66 -12.53 -2.24 18.00
C ILE A 66 -12.37 -1.36 16.75
N GLY A 67 -11.33 -0.52 16.72
CA GLY A 67 -11.08 0.41 15.63
C GLY A 67 -9.85 1.28 15.85
N GLN A 68 -9.59 2.17 14.92
CA GLN A 68 -8.51 3.15 15.04
C GLN A 68 -8.84 4.48 14.37
N VAL A 69 -8.17 5.52 14.84
CA VAL A 69 -8.09 6.84 14.20
C VAL A 69 -6.62 7.14 13.93
N LYS A 70 -6.33 7.61 12.72
CA LYS A 70 -5.00 8.07 12.32
C LYS A 70 -5.08 9.55 12.00
N VAL A 71 -4.22 10.34 12.62
CA VAL A 71 -4.14 11.79 12.47
C VAL A 71 -2.74 12.15 11.98
N PRO A 72 -2.56 12.41 10.68
CA PRO A 72 -1.31 12.96 10.15
C PRO A 72 -1.02 14.30 10.84
N LEU A 73 0.15 14.45 11.44
CA LEU A 73 0.45 15.69 12.19
C LEU A 73 0.69 16.89 11.27
N ASN A 74 0.93 16.67 9.97
CA ASN A 74 0.99 17.72 8.96
C ASN A 74 -0.38 18.27 8.55
N SER A 75 -1.48 17.58 8.85
CA SER A 75 -2.83 18.02 8.48
C SER A 75 -3.53 18.77 9.62
N VAL A 76 -2.85 18.98 10.75
CA VAL A 76 -3.43 19.61 11.94
C VAL A 76 -2.66 20.87 12.28
N ASP A 77 -3.38 21.97 12.53
CA ASP A 77 -2.78 23.20 13.06
C ASP A 77 -2.52 23.05 14.56
N LEU A 78 -1.30 22.63 14.90
CA LEU A 78 -0.84 22.45 16.28
C LEU A 78 -0.51 23.78 16.99
N GLY A 79 -0.69 24.93 16.33
CA GLY A 79 -0.58 26.25 16.96
C GLY A 79 -1.75 26.57 17.90
N ARG A 80 -2.80 25.74 17.89
CA ARG A 80 -3.99 25.86 18.75
C ARG A 80 -4.34 24.51 19.36
N VAL A 81 -5.12 24.54 20.43
CA VAL A 81 -5.74 23.33 20.99
C VAL A 81 -6.78 22.83 19.98
N VAL A 82 -6.63 21.59 19.51
CA VAL A 82 -7.54 20.95 18.56
C VAL A 82 -8.37 19.90 19.31
N GLU A 83 -9.68 20.07 19.30
CA GLU A 83 -10.66 19.16 19.88
C GLU A 83 -11.70 18.81 18.82
N GLU A 84 -11.71 17.55 18.35
CA GLU A 84 -12.57 17.12 17.25
C GLU A 84 -13.08 15.70 17.46
N TRP A 85 -14.33 15.45 17.03
CA TRP A 85 -14.88 14.11 16.92
C TRP A 85 -14.41 13.44 15.63
N ARG A 86 -14.00 12.18 15.72
CA ARG A 86 -13.57 11.36 14.59
C ARG A 86 -14.21 9.97 14.68
N ASP A 87 -14.71 9.48 13.55
CA ASP A 87 -15.23 8.13 13.46
C ASP A 87 -14.09 7.10 13.51
N LEU A 88 -14.32 5.99 14.21
CA LEU A 88 -13.39 4.88 14.22
C LEU A 88 -13.41 4.17 12.87
N THR A 89 -12.25 4.08 12.24
CA THR A 89 -12.05 3.19 11.09
C THR A 89 -11.74 1.78 11.55
N SER A 90 -12.05 0.78 10.72
CA SER A 90 -11.63 -0.59 10.99
C SER A 90 -10.11 -0.64 11.18
N PRO A 91 -9.61 -1.49 12.10
CA PRO A 91 -8.19 -1.79 12.13
C PRO A 91 -7.80 -2.27 10.73
N GLU A 92 -6.82 -1.64 10.10
CA GLU A 92 -6.12 -2.30 8.99
C GLU A 92 -5.57 -3.58 9.60
N SER A 93 -6.16 -4.72 9.25
CA SER A 93 -5.72 -5.98 9.82
C SER A 93 -4.23 -6.16 9.47
N ASP A 94 -3.45 -6.77 10.36
CA ASP A 94 -2.07 -7.13 9.99
C ASP A 94 -2.07 -8.00 8.72
N SER A 95 -3.15 -8.74 8.47
CA SER A 95 -3.40 -9.43 7.20
C SER A 95 -3.56 -8.49 5.99
N GLU A 96 -4.17 -7.30 6.11
CA GLU A 96 -4.23 -6.32 5.02
C GLU A 96 -2.85 -5.69 4.70
N LYS A 97 -1.96 -5.58 5.69
CA LYS A 97 -0.57 -5.13 5.47
C LYS A 97 0.30 -6.22 4.85
N GLU A 98 0.13 -7.48 5.28
CA GLU A 98 0.80 -8.64 4.66
C GLU A 98 0.27 -8.97 3.26
N ASN A 99 -0.96 -8.54 2.94
CA ASN A 99 -1.58 -8.71 1.63
C ASN A 99 -1.30 -7.56 0.65
N LYS A 100 -0.66 -6.46 1.07
CA LYS A 100 -0.21 -5.42 0.11
C LYS A 100 0.98 -5.95 -0.67
N LEU A 101 0.77 -6.17 -1.96
CA LEU A 101 1.78 -6.64 -2.90
C LEU A 101 2.77 -5.53 -3.32
N GLY A 102 2.40 -4.27 -3.08
CA GLY A 102 3.12 -3.06 -3.47
C GLY A 102 2.41 -2.26 -4.57
N ASP A 103 2.95 -1.09 -4.88
CA ASP A 103 2.42 -0.20 -5.91
C ASP A 103 3.41 -0.08 -7.08
N ILE A 104 2.92 0.05 -8.31
CA ILE A 104 3.73 0.28 -9.51
C ILE A 104 3.28 1.54 -10.24
N CYS A 105 4.23 2.38 -10.63
CA CYS A 105 4.01 3.58 -11.42
C CYS A 105 4.51 3.37 -12.86
N PHE A 106 3.66 3.64 -13.84
CA PHE A 106 3.97 3.55 -15.26
C PHE A 106 3.16 4.58 -16.04
N SER A 107 3.58 4.88 -17.27
CA SER A 107 2.82 5.71 -18.20
C SER A 107 2.55 4.96 -19.50
N LEU A 108 1.38 5.24 -20.10
CA LEU A 108 0.99 4.70 -21.39
C LEU A 108 0.72 5.85 -22.37
N ARG A 109 1.18 5.69 -23.61
CA ARG A 109 0.89 6.61 -24.70
C ARG A 109 0.58 5.82 -25.95
N TYR A 110 -0.55 6.10 -26.58
CA TYR A 110 -0.91 5.53 -27.87
C TYR A 110 -0.96 6.62 -28.95
N VAL A 111 -0.37 6.34 -30.11
CA VAL A 111 -0.37 7.21 -31.28
C VAL A 111 -1.13 6.48 -32.41
N PRO A 112 -2.41 6.82 -32.65
CA PRO A 112 -3.25 6.11 -33.62
C PRO A 112 -2.69 6.11 -35.04
N THR A 113 -2.17 7.25 -35.50
CA THR A 113 -1.63 7.44 -36.85
C THR A 113 -0.41 6.56 -37.13
N ALA A 114 0.37 6.22 -36.10
CA ALA A 114 1.55 5.37 -36.21
C ALA A 114 1.27 3.91 -35.78
N GLY A 115 0.10 3.62 -35.22
CA GLY A 115 -0.20 2.33 -34.59
C GLY A 115 0.80 1.97 -33.49
N LYS A 116 1.24 2.94 -32.69
CA LYS A 116 2.29 2.74 -31.68
C LYS A 116 1.75 2.94 -30.27
N LEU A 117 1.84 1.88 -29.46
CA LEU A 117 1.60 1.90 -28.02
C LEU A 117 2.94 1.88 -27.28
N THR A 118 3.25 2.95 -26.57
CA THR A 118 4.43 3.09 -25.73
C THR A 118 4.04 2.94 -24.26
N ALA A 119 4.74 2.07 -23.55
CA ALA A 119 4.64 1.89 -22.11
C ALA A 119 5.98 2.25 -21.45
N VAL A 120 5.98 3.20 -20.53
CA VAL A 120 7.17 3.56 -19.74
C VAL A 120 6.97 3.06 -18.32
N ILE A 121 7.84 2.15 -17.87
CA ILE A 121 7.85 1.67 -16.49
C ILE A 121 8.74 2.63 -15.70
N LEU A 122 8.15 3.37 -14.75
CA LEU A 122 8.87 4.39 -13.98
C LEU A 122 9.51 3.77 -12.74
N GLU A 123 8.70 3.34 -11.78
CA GLU A 123 9.15 2.81 -10.50
C GLU A 123 8.09 1.91 -9.86
N ALA A 124 8.48 1.16 -8.83
CA ALA A 124 7.56 0.51 -7.91
C ALA A 124 7.96 0.83 -6.47
N LYS A 125 7.02 0.72 -5.54
CA LYS A 125 7.23 1.00 -4.12
C LYS A 125 6.52 0.01 -3.22
N ASN A 126 7.07 -0.18 -2.02
CA ASN A 126 6.52 -1.06 -0.98
C ASN A 126 6.21 -2.48 -1.50
N LEU A 127 7.06 -3.03 -2.37
CA LEU A 127 6.87 -4.38 -2.89
C LEU A 127 6.90 -5.40 -1.75
N LYS A 128 6.07 -6.45 -1.87
CA LYS A 128 6.09 -7.58 -0.95
C LYS A 128 7.45 -8.29 -1.05
N LYS A 129 8.06 -8.53 0.10
CA LYS A 129 9.31 -9.29 0.24
C LYS A 129 9.03 -10.77 -0.04
N MET A 130 9.70 -11.36 -1.02
CA MET A 130 9.57 -12.80 -1.32
C MET A 130 10.74 -13.62 -0.78
N ASP A 131 11.96 -13.07 -0.75
CA ASP A 131 13.17 -13.80 -0.33
C ASP A 131 13.32 -14.01 1.19
N VAL A 132 13.57 -15.27 1.58
CA VAL A 132 13.89 -15.66 2.97
C VAL A 132 15.35 -15.34 3.28
N GLY A 133 15.64 -14.09 3.63
CA GLY A 133 16.96 -13.66 4.11
C GLY A 133 17.59 -12.48 3.34
N GLY A 134 16.96 -12.03 2.25
CA GLY A 134 17.32 -10.83 1.48
C GLY A 134 16.12 -9.90 1.26
N LEU A 135 16.29 -8.77 0.56
CA LEU A 135 15.16 -8.07 -0.08
C LEU A 135 14.86 -8.76 -1.43
N SER A 136 13.86 -8.31 -2.18
CA SER A 136 13.58 -8.83 -3.53
C SER A 136 14.53 -8.29 -4.60
N ASP A 137 14.64 -9.01 -5.71
CA ASP A 137 15.30 -8.65 -6.96
C ASP A 137 14.27 -8.35 -8.08
N PRO A 138 13.44 -7.29 -7.95
CA PRO A 138 12.29 -7.09 -8.83
C PRO A 138 12.65 -6.69 -10.27
N TYR A 139 11.90 -7.26 -11.22
CA TYR A 139 11.78 -6.77 -12.59
C TYR A 139 10.33 -6.77 -13.07
N VAL A 140 10.03 -5.95 -14.08
CA VAL A 140 8.67 -5.83 -14.62
C VAL A 140 8.61 -6.50 -15.99
N LYS A 141 7.64 -7.39 -16.16
CA LYS A 141 7.32 -8.08 -17.40
C LYS A 141 6.05 -7.48 -18.01
N LEU A 142 6.16 -6.99 -19.25
CA LEU A 142 5.04 -6.51 -20.04
C LEU A 142 4.64 -7.60 -21.04
N SER A 143 3.38 -8.04 -21.00
CA SER A 143 2.83 -9.01 -21.94
C SER A 143 1.64 -8.40 -22.66
N LEU A 144 1.72 -8.31 -23.98
CA LEU A 144 0.64 -7.85 -24.83
C LEU A 144 -0.18 -9.05 -25.29
N MET A 145 -1.48 -9.01 -25.03
CA MET A 145 -2.44 -10.05 -25.39
C MET A 145 -3.39 -9.51 -26.45
N LEU A 146 -3.77 -10.34 -27.42
CA LEU A 146 -4.80 -10.06 -28.41
C LEU A 146 -5.75 -11.26 -28.46
N ASN A 147 -7.05 -11.04 -28.25
CA ASN A 147 -8.06 -12.10 -28.22
C ASN A 147 -7.67 -13.27 -27.28
N GLY A 148 -7.12 -12.95 -26.10
CA GLY A 148 -6.68 -13.95 -25.11
C GLY A 148 -5.36 -14.66 -25.42
N LYS A 149 -4.75 -14.44 -26.59
CA LYS A 149 -3.44 -15.01 -26.95
C LYS A 149 -2.33 -14.00 -26.75
N ARG A 150 -1.20 -14.43 -26.18
CA ARG A 150 -0.02 -13.58 -25.99
C ARG A 150 0.67 -13.35 -27.33
N ILE A 151 0.81 -12.09 -27.74
CA ILE A 151 1.41 -11.71 -29.04
C ILE A 151 2.81 -11.12 -28.89
N LYS A 152 3.09 -10.35 -27.84
CA LYS A 152 4.43 -9.77 -27.59
C LYS A 152 4.74 -9.79 -26.10
N LYS A 153 6.02 -9.93 -25.75
CA LYS A 153 6.53 -9.88 -24.37
C LYS A 153 7.80 -9.03 -24.31
N LYS A 154 7.90 -8.15 -23.33
CA LYS A 154 9.10 -7.37 -23.00
C LYS A 154 9.33 -7.41 -21.48
N LYS A 155 10.54 -7.07 -21.04
CA LYS A 155 10.89 -7.01 -19.61
C LYS A 155 11.88 -5.88 -19.36
N THR A 156 11.86 -5.34 -18.14
CA THR A 156 12.85 -4.36 -17.66
C THR A 156 14.16 -5.04 -17.28
N THR A 157 15.17 -4.21 -16.97
CA THR A 157 16.32 -4.64 -16.16
C THR A 157 15.88 -5.11 -14.78
N ILE A 158 16.68 -6.00 -14.18
CA ILE A 158 16.48 -6.51 -12.81
C ILE A 158 17.15 -5.53 -11.85
N LYS A 159 16.45 -5.10 -10.80
CA LYS A 159 17.01 -4.28 -9.73
C LYS A 159 17.24 -5.17 -8.52
N LYS A 160 18.47 -5.22 -8.02
CA LYS A 160 18.82 -6.16 -6.95
C LYS A 160 18.57 -5.59 -5.57
N CYS A 161 18.18 -6.45 -4.63
CA CYS A 161 18.02 -6.16 -3.21
C CYS A 161 17.24 -4.86 -2.94
N THR A 162 16.05 -4.70 -3.52
CA THR A 162 15.21 -3.51 -3.30
C THR A 162 13.71 -3.81 -3.35
N LEU A 163 12.95 -3.14 -2.48
CA LEU A 163 11.47 -3.14 -2.53
C LEU A 163 10.90 -1.85 -3.16
N ASN A 164 11.78 -0.93 -3.56
CA ASN A 164 11.43 0.34 -4.19
C ASN A 164 12.26 0.56 -5.46
N PRO A 165 12.12 -0.31 -6.49
CA PRO A 165 12.94 -0.22 -7.69
C PRO A 165 12.58 0.98 -8.57
N TYR A 166 13.60 1.67 -9.09
CA TYR A 166 13.48 2.68 -10.13
C TYR A 166 13.97 2.15 -11.48
N TYR A 167 13.13 2.18 -12.50
CA TYR A 167 13.39 1.63 -13.83
C TYR A 167 13.59 2.75 -14.86
N ASN A 168 12.57 3.59 -15.05
CA ASN A 168 12.47 4.57 -16.14
C ASN A 168 12.79 3.97 -17.53
N GLU A 169 12.20 2.82 -17.84
CA GLU A 169 12.44 2.07 -19.08
C GLU A 169 11.22 2.15 -20.01
N SER A 170 11.46 2.46 -21.30
CA SER A 170 10.41 2.65 -22.30
C SER A 170 10.32 1.48 -23.28
N PHE A 171 9.08 1.04 -23.54
CA PHE A 171 8.77 -0.10 -24.39
C PHE A 171 7.71 0.26 -25.42
N THR A 172 8.06 0.17 -26.70
CA THR A 172 7.10 0.39 -27.79
C THR A 172 6.57 -0.93 -28.35
N PHE A 173 5.26 -0.97 -28.60
CA PHE A 173 4.52 -2.04 -29.25
C PHE A 173 3.79 -1.48 -30.47
N GLU A 174 3.80 -2.23 -31.56
CA GLU A 174 2.99 -1.93 -32.74
C GLU A 174 1.62 -2.56 -32.56
N VAL A 175 0.59 -1.72 -32.52
CA VAL A 175 -0.81 -2.09 -32.37
C VAL A 175 -1.61 -1.24 -33.35
N PRO A 176 -2.15 -1.81 -34.43
CA PRO A 176 -3.05 -1.11 -35.33
C PRO A 176 -4.28 -0.57 -34.60
N PHE A 177 -4.83 0.54 -35.10
CA PHE A 177 -5.98 1.18 -34.48
C PHE A 177 -7.20 0.25 -34.40
N GLU A 178 -7.45 -0.61 -35.40
CA GLU A 178 -8.60 -1.53 -35.33
C GLU A 178 -8.45 -2.61 -34.25
N GLN A 179 -7.22 -2.81 -33.74
CA GLN A 179 -6.92 -3.85 -32.76
C GLN A 179 -6.81 -3.29 -31.34
N ILE A 180 -6.65 -1.98 -31.13
CA ILE A 180 -6.35 -1.40 -29.82
C ILE A 180 -7.40 -1.75 -28.75
N GLN A 181 -8.68 -1.83 -29.13
CA GLN A 181 -9.77 -2.20 -28.22
C GLN A 181 -9.80 -3.69 -27.87
N LYS A 182 -9.17 -4.54 -28.68
CA LYS A 182 -9.08 -6.00 -28.49
C LYS A 182 -7.80 -6.41 -27.76
N VAL A 183 -6.89 -5.45 -27.56
CA VAL A 183 -5.61 -5.68 -26.91
C VAL A 183 -5.75 -5.53 -25.41
N THR A 184 -5.05 -6.39 -24.68
CA THR A 184 -4.89 -6.30 -23.23
C THR A 184 -3.41 -6.29 -22.89
N MET A 185 -2.95 -5.26 -22.19
CA MET A 185 -1.59 -5.19 -21.66
C MET A 185 -1.58 -5.71 -20.23
N ILE A 186 -0.75 -6.72 -19.99
CA ILE A 186 -0.53 -7.30 -18.67
C ILE A 186 0.85 -6.89 -18.19
N ILE A 187 0.90 -6.12 -17.10
CA ILE A 187 2.13 -5.68 -16.44
C ILE A 187 2.29 -6.53 -15.17
N THR A 188 3.35 -7.33 -15.09
CA THR A 188 3.62 -8.22 -13.94
C THR A 188 4.94 -7.84 -13.28
N VAL A 189 4.93 -7.56 -11.99
CA VAL A 189 6.14 -7.44 -11.19
C VAL A 189 6.53 -8.84 -10.74
N VAL A 190 7.77 -9.21 -10.99
CA VAL A 190 8.31 -10.55 -10.72
C VAL A 190 9.58 -10.40 -9.89
N ASP A 191 9.73 -11.24 -8.88
CA ASP A 191 10.96 -11.38 -8.13
C ASP A 191 11.91 -12.34 -8.86
N TYR A 192 13.15 -11.92 -9.09
CA TYR A 192 14.12 -12.75 -9.79
C TYR A 192 14.93 -13.58 -8.80
N ASP A 193 14.61 -14.86 -8.69
CA ASP A 193 15.45 -15.80 -7.93
C ASP A 193 16.64 -16.29 -8.76
N ARG A 194 17.85 -16.16 -8.19
CA ARG A 194 19.08 -16.69 -8.79
C ARG A 194 19.13 -18.22 -8.78
N ILE A 195 18.50 -18.83 -7.78
CA ILE A 195 18.41 -20.28 -7.58
C ILE A 195 16.94 -20.59 -7.27
N GLY A 196 16.23 -21.17 -8.23
CA GLY A 196 14.79 -21.47 -8.11
C GLY A 196 13.96 -20.89 -9.24
N THR A 197 12.64 -20.82 -9.02
CA THR A 197 11.66 -20.29 -9.98
C THR A 197 11.26 -18.87 -9.62
N SER A 198 11.54 -17.91 -10.49
CA SER A 198 11.12 -16.52 -10.31
C SER A 198 9.61 -16.39 -10.07
N GLU A 199 9.22 -15.81 -8.93
CA GLU A 199 7.81 -15.72 -8.52
C GLU A 199 7.17 -14.35 -8.84
N PRO A 200 5.92 -14.31 -9.34
CA PRO A 200 5.21 -13.06 -9.54
C PRO A 200 4.80 -12.44 -8.19
N ILE A 201 5.25 -11.21 -7.93
CA ILE A 201 4.83 -10.43 -6.76
C ILE A 201 3.40 -9.92 -6.94
N GLY A 202 3.10 -9.38 -8.12
CA GLY A 202 1.80 -8.75 -8.40
C GLY A 202 1.61 -8.44 -9.88
N ARG A 203 0.37 -8.13 -10.28
CA ARG A 203 0.02 -7.92 -11.68
C ARG A 203 -1.10 -6.91 -11.86
N VAL A 204 -0.94 -6.03 -12.85
CA VAL A 204 -1.96 -5.11 -13.34
C VAL A 204 -2.36 -5.52 -14.76
N VAL A 205 -3.65 -5.43 -15.07
CA VAL A 205 -4.23 -5.77 -16.38
C VAL A 205 -4.93 -4.53 -16.92
N LEU A 206 -4.55 -4.10 -18.13
CA LEU A 206 -5.02 -2.88 -18.77
C LEU A 206 -5.66 -3.23 -20.12
N GLY A 207 -6.87 -2.74 -20.37
CA GLY A 207 -7.59 -2.94 -21.63
C GLY A 207 -9.06 -2.60 -21.49
N CYS A 208 -9.85 -2.73 -22.57
CA CYS A 208 -11.27 -2.34 -22.54
C CYS A 208 -12.13 -3.16 -21.55
N ASN A 209 -11.66 -4.34 -21.15
CA ASN A 209 -12.37 -5.22 -20.21
C ASN A 209 -11.70 -5.26 -18.81
N SER A 210 -10.76 -4.35 -18.51
CA SER A 210 -10.15 -4.32 -17.18
C SER A 210 -11.11 -3.71 -16.16
N THR A 211 -11.24 -4.36 -15.00
CA THR A 211 -11.96 -3.85 -13.84
C THR A 211 -10.97 -3.37 -12.78
N GLY A 212 -11.21 -2.22 -12.16
CA GLY A 212 -10.34 -1.65 -11.13
C GLY A 212 -10.56 -0.16 -10.87
N THR A 213 -10.10 0.32 -9.71
CA THR A 213 -10.36 1.65 -9.13
C THR A 213 -9.64 2.82 -9.80
N GLU A 214 -8.83 2.58 -10.83
CA GLU A 214 -7.98 3.58 -11.52
C GLU A 214 -8.49 3.94 -12.92
N LEU A 215 -9.79 3.77 -13.18
CA LEU A 215 -10.49 4.35 -14.33
C LEU A 215 -11.13 5.68 -13.90
N ARG A 216 -10.32 6.73 -13.75
CA ARG A 216 -10.84 8.10 -13.60
C ARG A 216 -10.07 9.07 -14.48
#